data_AF-A0AAP0ME80-F1
#
_entry.id   AF-A0AAP0ME80-F1
#
_cell.length_a   1.000
_cell.length_b   1.000
_cell.length_c   1.000
_cell.angle_alpha   90.00
_cell.angle_beta   90.00
_cell.angle_gamma   90.00
#
_symmetry.space_group_name_H-M   'P 1'
#
loop_
_entity.id
_entity.type
_entity.pdbx_description
1 polymer ?
#
loop_
_entity_poly.entity_id
_entity_poly.type
_entity_poly.pdbx_seq_one_letter_code
_entity_poly.pdbx_strand_id
1 'polypeptide(L)' 'MLFTIAAWSNKNPAVITITDAVFGSDPPIDPYALARTFQLDPYVVKALQA' A
#
# COMPACT_ATOMS: atom_id res chain seq x y z
N MET A 1 -20.60 -12.43 11.23
CA MET A 1 -19.85 -11.17 11.39
C MET A 1 -18.59 -11.49 12.17
N LEU A 2 -17.41 -11.30 11.58
CA LEU A 2 -16.12 -11.53 12.25
C LEU A 2 -15.59 -10.19 12.74
N PHE A 3 -15.36 -10.06 14.05
CA PHE A 3 -14.62 -8.94 14.62
C PHE A 3 -13.18 -9.37 14.88
N THR A 4 -12.22 -8.60 14.38
CA THR A 4 -10.80 -8.76 14.72
C THR A 4 -10.45 -7.77 15.83
N ILE A 5 -9.87 -8.26 16.92
CA ILE A 5 -9.38 -7.41 18.02
C ILE A 5 -7.86 -7.46 17.96
N ALA A 6 -7.24 -6.37 17.49
CA ALA A 6 -5.80 -6.20 17.49
C ALA A 6 -5.38 -5.48 18.77
N ALA A 7 -4.75 -6.19 19.71
CA ALA A 7 -4.18 -5.59 20.91
C ALA A 7 -2.75 -5.10 20.61
N TRP A 8 -2.58 -3.80 20.39
CA TRP A 8 -1.26 -3.18 20.16
C TRP A 8 -0.71 -2.61 21.47
N SER A 9 0.47 -3.07 21.89
CA SER A 9 1.19 -2.55 23.08
C SER A 9 1.81 -1.17 22.84
N ASN A 10 1.82 -0.70 21.58
CA ASN A 10 2.29 0.61 21.19
C ASN A 10 1.15 1.63 21.29
N LYS A 11 1.34 2.68 22.08
CA LYS A 11 0.35 3.76 22.25
C LYS A 11 0.21 4.65 21.00
N ASN A 12 1.08 4.49 19.99
CA ASN A 12 0.96 5.12 18.68
C ASN A 12 1.00 4.08 17.56
N PRO A 13 -0.04 3.24 17.42
CA PRO A 13 -0.10 2.24 16.37
C PRO A 13 -0.21 2.92 15.01
N ALA A 14 0.92 3.07 14.30
CA ALA A 14 0.90 3.46 12.90
C ALA A 14 0.42 2.25 12.09
N VAL A 15 -0.88 2.24 11.77
CA VAL A 15 -1.45 1.26 10.84
C VAL A 15 -1.03 1.66 9.44
N ILE A 16 0.09 1.09 8.98
CA ILE A 16 0.50 1.22 7.58
C ILE A 16 -0.14 0.04 6.85
N THR A 17 -1.16 0.33 6.04
CA THR A 17 -1.72 -0.68 5.13
C THR A 17 -0.69 -0.90 4.03
N ILE A 18 -0.34 -2.15 3.72
CA ILE A 18 0.72 -2.47 2.72
C ILE A 18 0.44 -1.80 1.37
N THR A 19 -0.83 -1.70 0.97
CA THR A 19 -1.27 -0.99 -0.24
C THR A 19 -0.94 0.51 -0.19
N ASP A 20 -1.11 1.15 0.97
CA ASP A 20 -0.81 2.57 1.18
C ASP A 20 0.71 2.83 1.13
N ALA A 21 1.51 1.91 1.69
CA ALA A 21 2.97 2.01 1.63
C ALA A 21 3.55 1.87 0.21
N VAL A 22 2.88 1.09 -0.66
CA VAL A 22 3.41 0.73 -1.99
C VAL A 22 2.79 1.58 -3.10
N PHE A 23 1.48 1.81 -3.06
CA PHE A 23 0.75 2.54 -4.10
C PHE A 23 0.25 3.92 -3.62
N GLY A 24 0.04 4.12 -2.32
CA GLY A 24 -0.41 5.39 -1.73
C GLY A 24 0.69 6.29 -1.16
N SER A 25 1.97 6.02 -1.47
CA SER A 25 3.09 6.76 -0.88
C SER A 25 3.14 8.22 -1.35
N ASP A 26 3.58 9.13 -0.47
CA ASP A 26 3.86 10.52 -0.81
C ASP A 26 5.34 10.86 -0.50
N PRO A 27 6.19 11.11 -1.52
CA PRO A 27 5.88 11.16 -2.95
C PRO A 27 5.57 9.76 -3.56
N PRO A 28 4.80 9.70 -4.66
CA PRO A 28 4.46 8.44 -5.31
C PRO A 28 5.69 7.75 -5.89
N ILE A 29 5.79 6.44 -5.69
CA ILE A 29 6.83 5.60 -6.30
C ILE A 29 6.60 5.53 -7.81
N ASP A 30 7.69 5.49 -8.60
CA ASP A 30 7.61 5.39 -10.06
C ASP A 30 6.74 4.18 -10.50
N PRO A 31 5.65 4.41 -11.26
CA PRO A 31 4.75 3.34 -11.68
C PRO A 31 5.43 2.30 -12.57
N TYR A 32 6.48 2.65 -13.32
CA TYR A 32 7.20 1.67 -14.16
C TYR A 32 8.10 0.75 -13.32
N ALA A 33 8.73 1.27 -12.27
CA ALA A 33 9.47 0.47 -11.30
C ALA A 33 8.56 -0.53 -10.56
N LEU A 34 7.38 -0.08 -10.13
CA LEU A 34 6.37 -0.94 -9.52
C LEU A 34 5.83 -1.96 -10.52
N ALA A 35 5.53 -1.55 -11.76
CA ALA A 35 5.06 -2.45 -12.82
C ALA A 35 6.05 -3.58 -13.09
N ARG A 36 7.35 -3.26 -13.15
CA ARG A 36 8.42 -4.28 -13.30
C ARG A 36 8.49 -5.22 -12.09
N THR A 37 8.42 -4.66 -10.89
CA THR A 37 8.55 -5.44 -9.63
C THR A 37 7.39 -6.42 -9.45
N PHE A 38 6.17 -5.95 -9.73
CA PHE A 38 4.95 -6.72 -9.53
C PHE A 38 4.48 -7.44 -10.80
N GLN A 39 5.21 -7.30 -11.92
CA GLN A 39 4.85 -7.84 -13.24
C GLN A 39 3.42 -7.43 -13.66
N LEU A 40 3.06 -6.19 -13.34
CA LEU A 40 1.78 -5.57 -13.68
C LEU A 40 1.93 -4.66 -14.90
N ASP A 41 0.82 -4.39 -15.56
CA ASP A 41 0.77 -3.33 -16.55
C ASP A 41 0.90 -1.96 -15.85
N PRO A 42 1.72 -1.01 -16.38
CA PRO A 42 1.86 0.33 -15.82
C PRO A 42 0.53 1.09 -15.64
N TYR A 43 -0.48 0.82 -16.46
CA TYR A 43 -1.82 1.38 -16.30
C TYR A 43 -2.54 0.84 -15.07
N VAL A 44 -2.34 -0.43 -14.74
CA VAL A 44 -2.88 -1.03 -13.50
C VAL A 44 -2.22 -0.39 -12.29
N VAL A 45 -0.90 -0.17 -12.33
CA VAL A 45 -0.20 0.51 -11.25
C VAL A 45 -0.68 1.95 -11.08
N LYS A 46 -0.83 2.71 -12.18
CA LYS A 46 -1.39 4.06 -12.12
C LYS A 46 -2.81 4.10 -11.56
N ALA A 47 -3.63 3.07 -11.84
CA ALA A 47 -4.97 2.95 -11.27
C ALA A 47 -4.95 2.60 -9.78
N LEU A 48 -3.92 1.90 -9.29
CA LEU A 48 -3.73 1.60 -7.87
C LEU A 48 -3.16 2.79 -7.06
N GLN A 49 -2.49 3.73 -7.74
CA GLN A 49 -1.94 4.96 -7.14
C GLN A 49 -2.90 6.16 -7.25
N ALA A 50 -4.05 6.00 -7.89
CA ALA A 50 -5.10 7.03 -8.07
C ALA A 50 -6.07 7.04 -6.90
#